data_AF-A0A9X8RIY9-F1
#
_entry.id   AF-A0A9X8RIY9-F1
#
_cell.length_a   1.000
_cell.length_b   1.000
_cell.length_c   1.000
_cell.angle_alpha   90.00
_cell.angle_beta   90.00
_cell.angle_gamma   90.00
#
_symmetry.space_group_name_H-M   'P 1'
#
loop_
_entity.id
_entity.type
_entity.pdbx_description
1 polymer ?
#
loop_
_entity_poly.entity_id
_entity_poly.type
_entity_poly.pdbx_seq_one_letter_code
_entity_poly.pdbx_strand_id
1 'polypeptide(L)' 'MNKISVTQALEKFDSLLDNWNDLPNHVYKKEYRGKFYDWIKSLERKDSLQNYKIVEVLNNERNGEEAPFWN' A
#
# COMPACT_ATOMS: atom_id res chain seq x y z
N MET A 1 -10.30 4.43 -15.75
CA MET A 1 -9.76 3.68 -14.59
C MET A 1 -8.24 3.79 -14.63
N ASN A 2 -7.61 4.34 -13.59
CA ASN A 2 -6.15 4.57 -13.54
C ASN A 2 -5.44 3.32 -13.03
N LYS A 3 -5.18 2.40 -13.95
CA LYS A 3 -4.24 1.30 -13.76
C LYS A 3 -2.84 1.89 -13.57
N ILE A 4 -2.10 1.37 -12.60
CA ILE A 4 -0.74 1.84 -12.30
C ILE A 4 0.21 0.64 -12.25
N SER A 5 1.49 0.87 -12.56
CA SER A 5 2.55 -0.12 -12.39
C SER A 5 2.98 -0.25 -10.93
N VAL A 6 3.65 -1.35 -10.58
CA VAL A 6 4.26 -1.55 -9.25
C VAL A 6 5.15 -0.37 -8.85
N THR A 7 5.96 0.17 -9.76
CA THR A 7 6.81 1.34 -9.48
C THR A 7 5.99 2.56 -9.07
N GLN A 8 4.93 2.87 -9.83
CA GLN A 8 4.04 4.00 -9.52
C GLN A 8 3.30 3.78 -8.19
N ALA A 9 2.93 2.54 -7.88
CA ALA A 9 2.30 2.18 -6.61
C ALA A 9 3.25 2.39 -5.43
N LEU A 10 4.53 2.04 -5.58
CA LEU A 10 5.57 2.28 -4.58
C LEU A 10 5.85 3.77 -4.39
N GLU A 11 6.03 4.54 -5.47
CA GLU A 11 6.23 5.98 -5.39
C GLU A 11 5.05 6.68 -4.69
N LYS A 12 3.83 6.25 -4.99
CA LYS A 12 2.63 6.76 -4.34
C LYS A 12 2.60 6.40 -2.86
N PHE A 13 2.96 5.17 -2.51
CA PHE A 13 3.04 4.70 -1.14
C PHE A 13 4.06 5.51 -0.33
N ASP A 14 5.30 5.66 -0.80
CA ASP A 14 6.30 6.49 -0.13
C ASP A 14 5.87 7.96 -0.02
N SER A 15 5.25 8.53 -1.06
CA SER A 15 4.71 9.89 -1.00
C SER A 15 3.60 10.06 0.04
N LEU A 16 2.78 9.03 0.25
CA LEU A 16 1.72 9.05 1.26
C LEU A 16 2.30 8.86 2.67
N LEU A 17 3.29 7.98 2.84
CA LEU A 17 4.02 7.83 4.10
C LEU A 17 4.66 9.15 4.54
N ASP A 18 5.27 9.90 3.63
CA ASP A 18 5.91 11.19 3.93
C ASP A 18 4.89 12.28 4.29
N ASN A 19 3.70 12.26 3.67
CA ASN A 19 2.65 13.23 3.96
C ASN A 19 1.81 12.88 5.21
N TRP A 20 1.70 11.60 5.57
CA TRP A 20 0.78 11.14 6.61
C TRP A 20 1.52 10.91 7.93
N ASN A 21 1.55 11.94 8.78
CA ASN A 21 2.15 11.87 10.13
C ASN A 21 1.37 11.00 11.14
N ASP A 22 0.17 10.55 10.79
CA ASP A 22 -0.77 9.87 11.70
C ASP A 22 -0.77 8.34 11.48
N LEU A 23 0.19 7.82 10.71
CA LEU A 23 0.30 6.40 10.40
C LEU A 23 1.03 5.64 11.52
N PRO A 24 0.61 4.40 11.82
CA PRO A 24 1.21 3.61 12.87
C PRO A 24 2.62 3.15 12.52
N ASN A 25 3.52 3.09 13.51
CA ASN A 25 4.95 2.82 13.27
C ASN A 25 5.28 1.52 12.52
N HIS A 26 4.37 0.53 12.51
CA HIS A 26 4.62 -0.72 11.80
C HIS A 26 4.58 -0.58 10.27
N VAL A 27 3.91 0.43 9.70
CA VAL A 27 3.91 0.64 8.23
C VAL A 27 5.31 1.01 7.70
N TYR A 28 6.17 1.56 8.56
CA TYR A 28 7.55 1.89 8.25
C TYR A 28 8.51 0.69 8.39
N LYS A 29 8.05 -0.43 8.93
CA LYS A 29 8.90 -1.62 9.09
C LYS A 29 9.16 -2.28 7.74
N LYS A 30 10.36 -2.87 7.62
CA LYS A 30 10.77 -3.65 6.43
C LYS A 30 9.80 -4.79 6.13
N GLU A 31 9.26 -5.43 7.16
CA GLU A 31 8.30 -6.52 7.03
C GLU A 31 7.02 -6.08 6.31
N TYR A 32 6.44 -4.96 6.75
CA TYR A 32 5.26 -4.36 6.13
C TYR A 32 5.54 -3.98 4.67
N ARG A 33 6.64 -3.28 4.41
CA ARG A 33 7.06 -2.91 3.05
C ARG A 33 7.24 -4.15 2.14
N GLY A 34 7.76 -5.24 2.68
CA GLY A 34 7.90 -6.51 1.96
C GLY A 34 6.56 -7.15 1.59
N LYS A 35 5.63 -7.22 2.55
CA LYS A 35 4.26 -7.73 2.34
C LYS A 35 3.48 -6.86 1.35
N PHE A 36 3.56 -5.54 1.51
CA PHE A 36 2.96 -4.58 0.60
C PHE A 36 3.47 -4.76 -0.84
N TYR A 37 4.80 -4.92 -1.02
CA TYR A 37 5.39 -5.15 -2.32
C TYR A 37 4.90 -6.45 -2.98
N ASP A 38 4.83 -7.55 -2.23
CA ASP A 38 4.32 -8.82 -2.75
C ASP A 38 2.84 -8.71 -3.18
N TRP A 39 2.04 -8.00 -2.38
CA TRP A 39 0.64 -7.74 -2.65
C TRP A 39 0.41 -6.91 -3.91
N ILE A 40 1.08 -5.76 -4.07
CA ILE A 40 0.93 -4.94 -5.29
C ILE A 40 1.41 -5.70 -6.53
N LYS A 41 2.44 -6.55 -6.40
CA LYS A 41 2.92 -7.40 -7.49
C LYS A 41 1.90 -8.49 -7.87
N SER A 42 1.22 -9.06 -6.87
CA SER A 42 0.10 -10.00 -7.09
C SER A 42 -1.08 -9.30 -7.78
N LEU A 43 -1.40 -8.07 -7.38
CA LEU A 43 -2.44 -7.26 -8.02
C LEU A 43 -2.10 -6.87 -9.47
N GLU A 44 -0.84 -6.53 -9.73
CA GLU A 44 -0.37 -6.21 -11.09
C GLU A 44 -0.53 -7.42 -12.02
N ARG A 45 -0.13 -8.62 -11.56
CA ARG A 45 -0.33 -9.88 -12.28
C ARG A 45 -1.80 -10.19 -12.56
N LYS A 46 -2.70 -9.73 -11.70
CA LYS A 46 -4.16 -9.89 -11.83
C LYS A 46 -4.84 -8.72 -12.56
N ASP A 47 -4.07 -7.81 -13.16
CA ASP A 47 -4.57 -6.59 -13.81
C ASP A 47 -5.45 -5.70 -12.90
N SER A 48 -5.35 -5.89 -11.59
CA SER A 48 -6.24 -5.29 -10.58
C SER A 48 -5.53 -4.23 -9.75
N LEU A 49 -4.28 -3.88 -10.10
CA LEU A 49 -3.51 -2.85 -9.43
C LEU A 49 -4.02 -1.47 -9.82
N GLN A 50 -4.60 -0.77 -8.85
CA GLN A 50 -5.19 0.55 -9.03
C GLN A 50 -4.73 1.48 -7.90
N ASN A 51 -4.61 2.77 -8.23
CA ASN A 51 -4.10 3.78 -7.30
C ASN A 51 -4.92 3.86 -5.99
N TYR A 52 -6.24 3.75 -6.07
CA TYR A 52 -7.10 3.86 -4.88
C TYR A 52 -6.82 2.77 -3.84
N LYS A 53 -6.37 1.58 -4.26
CA LYS A 53 -6.05 0.47 -3.34
C LYS A 53 -4.89 0.80 -2.40
N ILE A 54 -3.94 1.63 -2.84
CA ILE A 54 -2.81 2.08 -2.02
C ILE A 54 -3.29 3.01 -0.91
N VAL A 55 -4.20 3.92 -1.25
CA VAL A 55 -4.81 4.84 -0.30
C VAL A 55 -5.72 4.09 0.69
N GLU A 56 -6.49 3.11 0.21
CA GLU A 56 -7.37 2.26 1.02
C GLU A 56 -6.57 1.50 2.08
N VAL A 57 -5.45 0.85 1.69
CA VAL A 57 -4.53 0.19 2.63
C VAL A 57 -4.07 1.13 3.73
N LEU A 58 -3.56 2.32 3.38
CA LEU A 58 -3.04 3.25 4.38
C LEU A 58 -4.14 3.82 5.27
N ASN A 59 -5.34 4.04 4.73
CA ASN A 59 -6.50 4.46 5.52
C ASN A 59 -6.93 3.37 6.51
N ASN A 60 -6.99 2.11 6.09
CA ASN A 60 -7.31 0.99 6.96
C ASN A 60 -6.33 0.96 8.14
N GLU A 61 -5.03 1.04 7.85
CA GLU A 61 -3.98 1.01 8.87
C GLU A 61 -4.09 2.20 9.83
N ARG A 62 -4.46 3.38 9.32
CA ARG A 62 -4.77 4.55 10.14
C ARG A 62 -5.98 4.34 11.05
N ASN A 63 -7.01 3.64 10.56
CA ASN A 63 -8.21 3.30 11.33
C ASN A 63 -8.00 2.11 12.29
N GLY A 64 -6.81 1.48 12.27
CA GLY A 64 -6.55 0.25 13.02
C GLY A 64 -7.19 -1.00 12.40
N GLU A 65 -7.63 -0.91 11.14
CA GLU A 65 -8.09 -2.03 10.33
C GLU A 65 -6.88 -2.72 9.68
N GLU A 66 -6.86 -4.06 9.66
CA GLU A 66 -5.77 -4.81 9.06
C GLU A 66 -5.74 -4.62 7.54
N ALA A 67 -4.58 -4.26 6.99
CA ALA A 67 -4.39 -4.24 5.55
C ALA A 67 -4.69 -5.61 4.91
N PRO A 68 -5.27 -5.63 3.69
CA PRO A 68 -5.74 -6.84 2.99
C PRO A 68 -4.64 -7.84 2.59
N PHE A 69 -3.37 -7.58 2.92
CA PHE A 69 -2.23 -8.48 2.65
C PHE A 69 -1.60 -9.07 3.91
N TRP A 70 -2.12 -8.74 5.09
CA TRP A 70 -1.76 -9.42 6.33
C TRP A 70 -2.41 -10.81 6.42
N ASN A 71 -3.55 -10.98 5.75
CA ASN A 71 -4.32 -12.23 5.62
C ASN A 71 -3.91 -13.01 4.37
#